data_AF-A0A937N201-F1
#
_entry.id   AF-A0A937N201-F1
#
_cell.length_a   1.000
_cell.length_b   1.000
_cell.length_c   1.000
_cell.angle_alpha   90.00
_cell.angle_beta   90.00
_cell.angle_gamma   90.00
#
_symmetry.space_group_name_H-M   'P 1'
#
loop_
_entity.id
_entity.type
_entity.pdbx_description
1 polymer ?
#
loop_
_entity_poly.entity_id
_entity_poly.type
_entity_poly.pdbx_seq_one_letter_code
_entity_poly.pdbx_strand_id
1 'polypeptide(L)'
;MSDLLGSTMWMLKAIKHTTLVLLLAQQSQALAESNYDQPYLGVWPESYRRFSAEHLRLQAEQGLAGKVKKADVIIVGAAHNLREIKVSVPVERIQSYEADVTALRVVKGELNGRQLHLKFTPSATSIEDGAEHVFLLETLKGKGPTVIEAWYVYRESYNVMRVVGAYNCSKDVGMEMLQHLVSGKHNPALASKLIAEYRSDSWGKVYSAVVMAAAATPEIGKDVLIEMVSVKDRKRFDLHLYCVAAEALAAKQGDKGLRALLDNIPQFLGTGRIAESVVFDLVATYGTENVVPDVAALVKQKPAFAVSAAFALGGIEGESSRRAIVSLLGDKQLIQKTEKISDGWSQRRERVDVLLKKALSSHDGNSR
;
A
#
# COMPACT_ATOMS: atom_id res chain seq x y z
N MET A 1 1.42 -56.54 5.33
CA MET A 1 1.72 -55.86 6.62
C MET A 1 2.82 -54.80 6.51
N SER A 2 3.67 -54.81 5.47
CA SER A 2 4.71 -53.78 5.24
C SER A 2 4.17 -52.39 4.90
N ASP A 3 3.04 -52.31 4.21
CA ASP A 3 2.55 -51.02 3.66
C ASP A 3 1.83 -50.16 4.72
N LEU A 4 1.31 -50.78 5.79
CA LEU A 4 0.67 -50.06 6.89
C LEU A 4 1.69 -49.31 7.77
N LEU A 5 2.90 -49.88 7.91
CA LEU A 5 4.01 -49.28 8.65
C LEU A 5 4.66 -48.13 7.87
N GLY A 6 4.75 -48.24 6.53
CA GLY A 6 5.23 -47.14 5.68
C GLY A 6 4.31 -45.92 5.72
N SER A 7 3.00 -46.16 5.69
CA SER A 7 1.97 -45.10 5.68
C SER A 7 1.88 -44.34 7.01
N THR A 8 1.95 -45.05 8.14
CA THR A 8 1.94 -44.42 9.47
C THR A 8 3.21 -43.63 9.77
N MET A 9 4.37 -44.08 9.25
CA MET A 9 5.64 -43.39 9.43
C MET A 9 5.72 -42.09 8.60
N TRP A 10 5.10 -42.04 7.42
CA TRP A 10 4.93 -40.81 6.63
C TRP A 10 4.01 -39.81 7.32
N MET A 11 2.90 -40.29 7.89
CA MET A 11 1.96 -39.44 8.61
C MET A 11 2.58 -38.85 9.89
N LEU A 12 3.37 -39.63 10.63
CA LEU A 12 4.13 -39.16 11.80
C LEU A 12 5.25 -38.16 11.41
N LYS A 13 5.91 -38.34 10.26
CA LYS A 13 6.86 -37.36 9.71
C LYS A 13 6.17 -36.07 9.31
N ALA A 14 5.01 -36.14 8.64
CA ALA A 14 4.23 -34.97 8.25
C ALA A 14 3.69 -34.20 9.47
N ILE A 15 3.21 -34.91 10.51
CA ILE A 15 2.76 -34.30 11.76
C ILE A 15 3.94 -33.67 12.50
N LYS A 16 5.10 -34.35 12.61
CA LYS A 16 6.31 -33.74 13.19
C LYS A 16 6.76 -32.51 12.40
N HIS A 17 6.73 -32.55 11.07
CA HIS A 17 7.14 -31.40 10.26
C HIS A 17 6.18 -30.23 10.38
N THR A 18 4.88 -30.48 10.40
CA THR A 18 3.84 -29.45 10.53
C THR A 18 3.85 -28.84 11.93
N THR A 19 4.02 -29.67 12.97
CA THR A 19 4.15 -29.21 14.36
C THR A 19 5.46 -28.44 14.56
N LEU A 20 6.57 -28.86 13.94
CA LEU A 20 7.85 -28.14 13.96
C LEU A 20 7.76 -26.81 13.19
N VAL A 21 7.05 -26.76 12.06
CA VAL A 21 6.80 -25.52 11.30
C VAL A 21 5.89 -24.57 12.08
N LEU A 22 4.87 -25.08 12.78
CA LEU A 22 4.03 -24.29 13.69
C LEU A 22 4.80 -23.80 14.92
N LEU A 23 5.66 -24.63 15.52
CA LEU A 23 6.54 -24.24 16.62
C LEU A 23 7.61 -23.25 16.19
N LEU A 24 8.19 -23.42 15.00
CA LEU A 24 9.14 -22.47 14.42
C LEU A 24 8.42 -21.19 14.00
N ALA A 25 7.18 -21.25 13.51
CA ALA A 25 6.35 -20.07 13.23
C ALA A 25 5.96 -19.35 14.52
N GLN A 26 5.60 -20.07 15.59
CA GLN A 26 5.29 -19.49 16.90
C GLN A 26 6.55 -18.95 17.60
N GLN A 27 7.70 -19.62 17.48
CA GLN A 27 8.98 -19.14 18.00
C GLN A 27 9.55 -17.99 17.18
N SER A 28 9.41 -17.99 15.85
CA SER A 28 9.81 -16.86 15.01
C SER A 28 8.83 -15.69 15.13
N GLN A 29 7.56 -15.95 15.42
CA GLN A 29 6.58 -14.94 15.81
C GLN A 29 6.89 -14.40 17.21
N ALA A 30 7.27 -15.23 18.18
CA ALA A 30 7.71 -14.80 19.52
C ALA A 30 9.08 -14.07 19.48
N LEU A 31 10.02 -14.50 18.63
CA LEU A 31 11.29 -13.79 18.38
C LEU A 31 11.05 -12.49 17.59
N ALA A 32 10.08 -12.46 16.67
CA ALA A 32 9.65 -11.21 16.04
C ALA A 32 9.05 -10.30 17.11
N GLU A 33 8.17 -10.83 17.97
CA GLU A 33 7.53 -10.14 19.11
C GLU A 33 8.54 -9.52 20.08
N SER A 34 9.70 -10.15 20.31
CA SER A 34 10.79 -9.63 21.18
C SER A 34 11.85 -8.79 20.44
N ASN A 35 11.97 -8.89 19.11
CA ASN A 35 12.97 -8.17 18.31
C ASN A 35 12.37 -6.98 17.52
N TYR A 36 11.16 -6.53 17.84
CA TYR A 36 10.53 -5.39 17.18
C TYR A 36 11.20 -4.07 17.59
N ASP A 37 12.29 -3.73 16.90
CA ASP A 37 12.69 -2.35 16.63
C ASP A 37 11.56 -1.69 15.84
N GLN A 38 10.71 -0.95 16.56
CA GLN A 38 9.70 -0.09 15.95
C GLN A 38 10.41 0.92 15.03
N PRO A 39 9.99 1.07 13.76
CA PRO A 39 10.49 2.14 12.91
C PRO A 39 9.89 3.47 13.40
N TYR A 40 10.52 4.08 14.42
CA TYR A 40 10.02 5.32 15.05
C TYR A 40 10.85 6.56 14.77
N LEU A 41 11.79 6.50 13.83
CA LEU A 41 12.86 7.51 13.82
C LEU A 41 13.21 8.02 12.43
N GLY A 42 12.26 7.96 11.48
CA GLY A 42 12.53 8.20 10.06
C GLY A 42 13.51 7.19 9.44
N VAL A 43 13.94 6.20 10.23
CA VAL A 43 14.83 5.11 9.82
C VAL A 43 14.02 3.82 9.92
N TRP A 44 13.50 3.43 8.77
CA TRP A 44 12.92 2.11 8.60
C TRP A 44 14.04 1.08 8.46
N PRO A 45 14.02 -0.03 9.21
CA PRO A 45 14.88 -1.17 8.92
C PRO A 45 14.71 -1.55 7.44
N GLU A 46 15.78 -2.03 6.80
CA GLU A 46 15.78 -2.23 5.35
C GLU A 46 14.64 -3.14 4.86
N SER A 47 14.29 -4.17 5.65
CA SER A 47 13.15 -5.07 5.40
C SER A 47 11.77 -4.38 5.43
N TYR A 48 11.66 -3.20 6.04
CA TYR A 48 10.42 -2.45 6.22
C TYR A 48 10.43 -1.07 5.52
N ARG A 49 11.53 -0.65 4.89
CA ARG A 49 11.59 0.62 4.12
C ARG A 49 10.47 0.76 3.11
N ARG A 50 10.00 -0.35 2.53
CA ARG A 50 8.85 -0.40 1.62
C ARG A 50 7.53 0.16 2.19
N PHE A 51 7.44 0.37 3.50
CA PHE A 51 6.27 0.94 4.17
C PHE A 51 6.46 2.40 4.59
N SER A 52 7.62 3.02 4.31
CA SER A 52 7.84 4.43 4.62
C SER A 52 6.97 5.32 3.75
N ALA A 53 6.61 6.51 4.25
CA ALA A 53 5.82 7.49 3.51
C ALA A 53 6.48 7.82 2.15
N GLU A 54 7.80 7.91 2.09
CA GLU A 54 8.55 8.10 0.85
C GLU A 54 8.36 6.94 -0.14
N HIS A 55 8.52 5.69 0.30
CA HIS A 55 8.34 4.53 -0.57
C HIS A 55 6.89 4.38 -1.01
N LEU A 56 5.93 4.63 -0.10
CA LEU A 56 4.51 4.59 -0.43
C LEU A 56 4.15 5.67 -1.45
N ARG A 57 4.69 6.89 -1.32
CA ARG A 57 4.54 7.95 -2.31
C ARG A 57 5.12 7.55 -3.67
N LEU A 58 6.33 6.98 -3.69
CA LEU A 58 6.95 6.48 -4.92
C LEU A 58 6.11 5.35 -5.56
N GLN A 59 5.56 4.45 -4.74
CA GLN A 59 4.64 3.41 -5.21
C GLN A 59 3.34 4.01 -5.77
N ALA A 60 2.78 5.03 -5.13
CA ALA A 60 1.59 5.72 -5.61
C ALA A 60 1.84 6.46 -6.94
N GLU A 61 3.01 7.12 -7.07
CA GLU A 61 3.47 7.75 -8.31
C GLU A 61 3.71 6.75 -9.43
N GLN A 62 4.14 5.52 -9.11
CA GLN A 62 4.26 4.42 -10.05
C GLN A 62 2.96 3.60 -10.19
N GLY A 63 1.92 3.98 -9.44
CA GLY A 63 0.63 3.33 -9.41
C GLY A 63 -0.21 3.64 -10.65
N LEU A 64 -1.47 3.23 -10.61
CA LEU A 64 -2.39 3.36 -11.73
C LEU A 64 -2.43 4.77 -12.35
N ALA A 65 -2.64 5.80 -11.53
CA ALA A 65 -2.75 7.18 -12.00
C ALA A 65 -1.46 7.65 -12.69
N GLY A 66 -0.30 7.29 -12.14
CA GLY A 66 1.00 7.60 -12.73
C GLY A 66 1.24 6.90 -14.06
N LYS A 67 0.89 5.61 -14.15
CA LYS A 67 0.98 4.84 -15.40
C LYS A 67 0.05 5.41 -16.48
N VAL A 68 -1.18 5.77 -16.13
CA VAL A 68 -2.13 6.43 -17.06
C VAL A 68 -1.63 7.81 -17.49
N LYS A 69 -0.99 8.56 -16.59
CA LYS A 69 -0.38 9.85 -16.91
C LYS A 69 0.78 9.68 -17.89
N LYS A 70 1.65 8.68 -17.66
CA LYS A 70 2.81 8.35 -18.49
C LYS A 70 2.45 7.80 -19.87
N ALA A 71 1.35 7.06 -19.99
CA ALA A 71 0.92 6.48 -21.26
C ALA A 71 0.52 7.56 -22.27
N ASP A 72 1.12 7.58 -23.45
CA ASP A 72 0.72 8.46 -24.55
C ASP A 72 -0.57 7.95 -25.20
N VAL A 73 -0.69 6.62 -25.32
CA VAL A 73 -1.84 5.94 -25.91
C VAL A 73 -2.33 4.86 -24.96
N ILE A 74 -3.64 4.76 -24.81
CA ILE A 74 -4.29 3.66 -24.06
C ILE A 74 -5.31 3.01 -24.99
N ILE A 75 -5.21 1.70 -25.18
CA ILE A 75 -6.14 0.94 -26.02
C ILE A 75 -6.72 -0.26 -25.29
N VAL A 76 -7.93 -0.65 -25.70
CA VAL A 76 -8.39 -2.03 -25.55
C VAL A 76 -8.04 -2.75 -26.85
N GLY A 77 -7.30 -3.84 -26.77
CA GLY A 77 -6.86 -4.60 -27.94
C GLY A 77 -6.96 -6.12 -27.75
N ALA A 78 -7.19 -6.84 -28.84
CA ALA A 78 -7.15 -8.30 -28.86
C ALA A 78 -5.75 -8.77 -29.30
N ALA A 79 -5.13 -9.64 -28.50
CA ALA A 79 -3.80 -10.19 -28.77
C ALA A 79 -3.89 -11.50 -29.54
N HIS A 80 -3.22 -11.58 -30.68
CA HIS A 80 -3.16 -12.74 -31.57
C HIS A 80 -1.72 -13.17 -31.82
N ASN A 81 -1.53 -14.39 -32.32
CA ASN A 81 -0.22 -14.96 -32.64
C ASN A 81 0.74 -14.94 -31.45
N LEU A 82 0.20 -15.25 -30.26
CA LEU A 82 0.93 -15.19 -28.99
C LEU A 82 2.16 -16.10 -28.99
N ARG A 83 3.32 -15.50 -28.75
CA ARG A 83 4.58 -16.21 -28.56
C ARG A 83 5.16 -15.90 -27.18
N GLU A 84 5.28 -16.92 -26.34
CA GLU A 84 5.97 -16.78 -25.06
C GLU A 84 7.46 -16.46 -25.29
N ILE A 85 7.95 -15.43 -24.60
CA ILE A 85 9.34 -15.00 -24.66
C ILE A 85 9.95 -15.08 -23.26
N LYS A 86 11.21 -15.53 -23.17
CA LYS A 86 11.97 -15.51 -21.92
C LYS A 86 12.53 -14.12 -21.71
N VAL A 87 12.15 -13.48 -20.61
CA VAL A 87 12.78 -12.24 -20.16
C VAL A 87 13.71 -12.57 -19.00
N SER A 88 14.95 -12.13 -19.10
CA SER A 88 15.99 -12.33 -18.08
C SER A 88 15.75 -11.41 -16.89
N VAL A 89 14.71 -11.69 -16.08
CA VAL A 89 14.46 -10.96 -14.83
C VAL A 89 14.84 -11.86 -13.64
N PRO A 90 15.55 -11.36 -12.62
CA PRO A 90 16.06 -12.18 -11.50
C PRO A 90 14.99 -12.74 -10.54
N VAL A 91 13.70 -12.50 -10.80
CA VAL A 91 12.59 -12.92 -9.93
C VAL A 91 11.77 -13.97 -10.68
N GLU A 92 11.59 -15.12 -10.05
CA GLU A 92 11.03 -16.34 -10.65
C GLU A 92 9.78 -16.11 -11.53
N ARG A 93 9.85 -16.60 -12.77
CA ARG A 93 8.72 -16.91 -13.68
C ARG A 93 7.74 -15.76 -13.97
N ILE A 94 8.22 -14.58 -14.37
CA ILE A 94 7.36 -13.64 -15.09
C ILE A 94 7.26 -14.08 -16.55
N GLN A 95 6.06 -14.47 -16.98
CA GLN A 95 5.80 -14.82 -18.38
C GLN A 95 5.54 -13.55 -19.17
N SER A 96 6.30 -13.36 -20.25
CA SER A 96 6.11 -12.28 -21.19
C SER A 96 5.80 -12.87 -22.57
N TYR A 97 5.09 -12.09 -23.37
CA TYR A 97 4.60 -12.48 -24.68
C TYR A 97 5.00 -11.45 -25.72
N GLU A 98 5.20 -11.92 -26.94
CA GLU A 98 5.24 -11.14 -28.18
C GLU A 98 3.98 -11.50 -28.97
N ALA A 99 3.23 -10.50 -29.42
CA ALA A 99 1.93 -10.71 -30.07
C ALA A 99 1.57 -9.60 -31.07
N ASP A 100 0.70 -9.95 -32.02
CA ASP A 100 0.01 -8.97 -32.86
C ASP A 100 -1.27 -8.53 -32.17
N VAL A 101 -1.38 -7.24 -31.88
CA VAL A 101 -2.47 -6.64 -31.14
C VAL A 101 -3.34 -5.81 -32.07
N THR A 102 -4.60 -6.23 -32.20
CA THR A 102 -5.64 -5.47 -32.91
C THR A 102 -6.31 -4.50 -31.95
N ALA A 103 -6.12 -3.19 -32.15
CA ALA A 103 -6.79 -2.16 -31.38
C ALA A 103 -8.30 -2.17 -31.68
N LEU A 104 -9.09 -2.54 -30.67
CA LEU A 104 -10.56 -2.57 -30.72
C LEU A 104 -11.15 -1.20 -30.35
N ARG A 105 -10.54 -0.53 -29.37
CA ARG A 105 -10.96 0.78 -28.88
C ARG A 105 -9.75 1.58 -28.42
N VAL A 106 -9.74 2.87 -28.73
CA VAL A 106 -8.78 3.84 -28.15
C VAL A 106 -9.45 4.57 -26.99
N VAL A 107 -8.78 4.58 -25.84
CA VAL A 107 -9.24 5.23 -24.60
C VAL A 107 -8.53 6.58 -24.39
N LYS A 108 -7.24 6.65 -24.74
CA LYS A 108 -6.41 7.87 -24.70
C LYS A 108 -5.50 7.91 -25.92
N GLY A 109 -5.22 9.11 -26.42
CA GLY A 109 -4.26 9.36 -27.50
C GLY A 109 -4.79 9.01 -28.89
N GLU A 110 -3.89 9.03 -29.87
CA GLU A 110 -4.16 8.67 -31.26
C GLU A 110 -3.27 7.50 -31.68
N LEU A 111 -3.78 6.63 -32.56
CA LEU A 111 -3.06 5.46 -33.04
C LEU A 111 -3.03 5.44 -34.58
N ASN A 112 -1.82 5.44 -35.13
CA ASN A 112 -1.60 5.34 -36.58
C ASN A 112 -1.67 3.87 -37.02
N GLY A 113 -2.90 3.41 -37.29
CA GLY A 113 -3.18 2.03 -37.66
C GLY A 113 -3.83 1.23 -36.53
N ARG A 114 -4.46 0.09 -36.87
CA ARG A 114 -5.15 -0.76 -35.88
C ARG A 114 -4.35 -1.98 -35.44
N GLN A 115 -3.23 -2.29 -36.10
CA GLN A 115 -2.40 -3.45 -35.80
C GLN A 115 -1.08 -3.00 -35.19
N LEU A 116 -0.72 -3.59 -34.05
CA LEU A 116 0.51 -3.30 -33.34
C LEU A 116 1.23 -4.60 -33.03
N HIS A 117 2.54 -4.63 -33.23
CA HIS A 117 3.35 -5.75 -32.76
C HIS A 117 3.95 -5.38 -31.40
N LEU A 118 3.50 -6.04 -30.33
CA LEU A 118 3.82 -5.66 -28.95
C LEU A 118 4.50 -6.78 -28.17
N LYS A 119 5.46 -6.38 -27.34
CA LYS A 119 6.05 -7.22 -26.28
C LYS A 119 5.51 -6.77 -24.93
N PHE A 120 4.95 -7.68 -24.15
CA PHE A 120 4.31 -7.32 -22.89
C PHE A 120 4.32 -8.46 -21.87
N THR A 121 4.14 -8.07 -20.61
CA THR A 121 3.87 -8.99 -19.51
C THR A 121 2.41 -8.79 -19.10
N PRO A 122 1.52 -9.76 -19.35
CA PRO A 122 0.12 -9.62 -18.96
C PRO A 122 -0.05 -9.72 -17.45
N SER A 123 -1.14 -9.15 -16.95
CA SER A 123 -1.53 -9.25 -15.55
C SER A 123 -2.04 -10.64 -15.13
N ALA A 124 -2.26 -11.55 -16.09
CA ALA A 124 -2.76 -12.92 -15.88
C ALA A 124 -1.65 -13.98 -15.97
N THR A 125 -1.87 -15.13 -15.32
CA THR A 125 -0.92 -16.27 -15.32
C THR A 125 -0.78 -16.97 -16.68
N SER A 126 -1.78 -16.82 -17.53
CA SER A 126 -1.89 -17.41 -18.86
C SER A 126 -2.88 -16.58 -19.68
N ILE A 127 -2.63 -16.46 -20.97
CA ILE A 127 -3.51 -15.75 -21.90
C ILE A 127 -3.72 -16.60 -23.16
N GLU A 128 -4.90 -16.47 -23.76
CA GLU A 128 -5.32 -17.22 -24.94
C GLU A 128 -5.28 -16.33 -26.18
N ASP A 129 -5.22 -16.93 -27.37
CA ASP A 129 -5.32 -16.17 -28.62
C ASP A 129 -6.68 -15.45 -28.71
N GLY A 130 -6.66 -14.19 -29.13
CA GLY A 130 -7.82 -13.31 -29.11
C GLY A 130 -8.15 -12.69 -27.75
N ALA A 131 -7.31 -12.92 -26.72
CA ALA A 131 -7.45 -12.30 -25.41
C ALA A 131 -7.55 -10.78 -25.51
N GLU A 132 -8.61 -10.20 -24.94
CA GLU A 132 -8.73 -8.76 -24.78
C GLU A 132 -7.85 -8.26 -23.64
N HIS A 133 -7.16 -7.16 -23.89
CA HIS A 133 -6.28 -6.50 -22.94
C HIS A 133 -6.47 -4.97 -22.98
N VAL A 134 -6.31 -4.32 -21.83
CA VAL A 134 -5.99 -2.88 -21.80
C VAL A 134 -4.47 -2.75 -21.91
N PHE A 135 -4.00 -2.02 -22.91
CA PHE A 135 -2.59 -1.68 -23.06
C PHE A 135 -2.37 -0.19 -22.79
N LEU A 136 -1.45 0.10 -21.87
CA LEU A 136 -0.90 1.43 -21.63
C LEU A 136 0.42 1.51 -22.39
N LEU A 137 0.50 2.40 -23.37
CA LEU A 137 1.61 2.50 -24.32
C LEU A 137 2.35 3.83 -24.15
N GLU A 138 3.68 3.75 -24.08
CA GLU A 138 4.59 4.90 -24.21
C GLU A 138 5.13 4.93 -25.64
N THR A 139 5.04 6.09 -26.30
CA THR A 139 5.57 6.30 -27.64
C THR A 139 6.98 6.87 -27.53
N LEU A 140 7.98 6.01 -27.68
CA LEU A 140 9.37 6.45 -27.72
C LEU A 140 9.72 6.93 -29.13
N LYS A 141 10.25 8.16 -29.25
CA LYS A 141 10.71 8.73 -30.52
C LYS A 141 11.63 7.74 -31.24
N GLY A 142 11.21 7.29 -32.43
CA GLY A 142 11.98 6.41 -33.30
C GLY A 142 12.04 4.93 -32.90
N LYS A 143 11.32 4.47 -31.86
CA LYS A 143 11.38 3.06 -31.38
C LYS A 143 10.03 2.32 -31.33
N GLY A 144 8.97 2.90 -31.88
CA GLY A 144 7.63 2.31 -31.83
C GLY A 144 7.02 2.32 -30.41
N PRO A 145 5.76 1.90 -30.26
CA PRO A 145 5.09 1.88 -28.97
C PRO A 145 5.70 0.80 -28.06
N THR A 146 6.00 1.18 -26.82
CA THR A 146 6.45 0.26 -25.76
C THR A 146 5.34 0.09 -24.74
N VAL A 147 5.11 -1.14 -24.29
CA VAL A 147 4.07 -1.43 -23.30
C VAL A 147 4.57 -1.05 -21.90
N ILE A 148 3.89 -0.09 -21.28
CA ILE A 148 4.06 0.24 -19.85
C ILE A 148 3.39 -0.84 -19.01
N GLU A 149 2.14 -1.18 -19.38
CA GLU A 149 1.35 -2.16 -18.66
C GLU A 149 0.30 -2.80 -19.58
N ALA A 150 0.01 -4.09 -19.37
CA ALA A 150 -1.03 -4.83 -20.06
C ALA A 150 -1.94 -5.53 -19.04
N TRP A 151 -3.21 -5.13 -18.99
CA TRP A 151 -4.22 -5.75 -18.12
C TRP A 151 -5.06 -6.70 -18.93
N TYR A 152 -5.27 -7.91 -18.43
CA TYR A 152 -6.18 -8.88 -19.05
C TYR A 152 -7.64 -8.51 -18.77
N VAL A 153 -8.49 -8.56 -19.80
CA VAL A 153 -9.87 -8.04 -19.80
C VAL A 153 -10.88 -9.15 -20.12
N TYR A 154 -10.80 -10.38 -19.57
CA TYR A 154 -11.96 -11.30 -19.62
C TYR A 154 -12.00 -12.52 -18.68
N ARG A 155 -13.26 -12.99 -18.48
CA ARG A 155 -13.86 -14.16 -17.77
C ARG A 155 -13.42 -14.53 -16.34
N GLU A 156 -14.41 -14.50 -15.44
CA GLU A 156 -14.42 -15.08 -14.09
C GLU A 156 -14.14 -16.59 -14.14
N SER A 157 -12.85 -16.96 -14.20
CA SER A 157 -12.38 -18.33 -13.98
C SER A 157 -10.85 -18.45 -13.93
N TYR A 158 -10.12 -17.44 -14.38
CA TYR A 158 -8.66 -17.50 -14.35
C TYR A 158 -8.11 -16.98 -13.02
N ASN A 159 -7.14 -17.73 -12.48
CA ASN A 159 -6.30 -17.30 -11.36
C ASN A 159 -5.46 -16.09 -11.80
N VAL A 160 -6.05 -14.90 -11.77
CA VAL A 160 -5.37 -13.63 -12.06
C VAL A 160 -4.40 -13.34 -10.91
N MET A 161 -3.21 -13.95 -10.89
CA MET A 161 -2.13 -13.59 -9.96
C MET A 161 -0.75 -13.95 -10.52
N ARG A 162 -0.04 -12.93 -11.05
CA ARG A 162 1.43 -12.90 -11.10
C ARG A 162 2.01 -11.52 -10.77
N VAL A 163 1.28 -10.46 -11.06
CA VAL A 163 1.78 -9.09 -10.88
C VAL A 163 0.91 -8.39 -9.85
N VAL A 164 1.54 -7.74 -8.87
CA VAL A 164 0.97 -6.86 -7.83
C VAL A 164 0.37 -5.58 -8.45
N GLY A 165 -0.40 -5.75 -9.53
CA GLY A 165 -0.93 -4.69 -10.40
C GLY A 165 -2.03 -5.18 -11.34
N ALA A 166 -2.51 -6.42 -11.17
CA ALA A 166 -3.66 -6.92 -11.91
C ALA A 166 -4.96 -6.36 -11.28
N TYR A 167 -5.68 -5.55 -12.05
CA TYR A 167 -6.98 -5.02 -11.64
C TYR A 167 -8.09 -6.05 -11.92
N ASN A 168 -8.29 -6.99 -11.01
CA ASN A 168 -9.38 -7.96 -11.02
C ASN A 168 -10.73 -7.36 -10.53
N CYS A 169 -11.10 -6.21 -11.09
CA CYS A 169 -12.43 -5.63 -10.94
C CYS A 169 -13.32 -6.05 -12.12
N SER A 170 -14.63 -5.84 -12.02
CA SER A 170 -15.50 -5.99 -13.20
C SER A 170 -14.99 -5.11 -14.35
N LYS A 171 -15.09 -5.62 -15.59
CA LYS A 171 -14.67 -4.92 -16.82
C LYS A 171 -15.19 -3.49 -16.87
N ASP A 172 -16.43 -3.28 -16.44
CA ASP A 172 -17.09 -1.97 -16.45
C ASP A 172 -16.43 -0.99 -15.46
N VAL A 173 -16.11 -1.43 -14.25
CA VAL A 173 -15.46 -0.59 -13.23
C VAL A 173 -14.05 -0.19 -13.66
N GLY A 174 -13.26 -1.13 -14.18
CA GLY A 174 -11.91 -0.85 -14.66
C GLY A 174 -11.89 0.14 -15.84
N MET A 175 -12.82 -0.03 -16.78
CA MET A 175 -12.94 0.87 -17.93
C MET A 175 -13.46 2.26 -17.54
N GLU A 176 -14.42 2.35 -16.62
CA GLU A 176 -14.89 3.63 -16.08
C GLU A 176 -13.80 4.35 -15.29
N MET A 177 -12.99 3.62 -14.52
CA MET A 177 -11.84 4.18 -13.81
C MET A 177 -10.80 4.74 -14.78
N LEU A 178 -10.45 4.00 -15.84
CA LEU A 178 -9.54 4.51 -16.88
C LEU A 178 -10.07 5.77 -17.55
N GLN A 179 -11.35 5.78 -17.93
CA GLN A 179 -11.98 6.97 -18.51
C GLN A 179 -11.97 8.16 -17.55
N HIS A 180 -12.23 7.93 -16.26
CA HIS A 180 -12.13 8.95 -15.23
C HIS A 180 -10.72 9.53 -15.16
N LEU A 181 -9.69 8.68 -15.08
CA LEU A 181 -8.29 9.11 -14.98
C LEU A 181 -7.78 9.82 -16.23
N VAL A 182 -8.25 9.43 -17.42
CA VAL A 182 -7.89 10.07 -18.68
C VAL A 182 -8.58 11.43 -18.84
N SER A 183 -9.87 11.51 -18.53
CA SER A 183 -10.67 12.71 -18.77
C SER A 183 -10.61 13.74 -17.64
N GLY A 184 -10.25 13.31 -16.43
CA GLY A 184 -10.38 14.10 -15.20
C GLY A 184 -11.83 14.40 -14.81
N LYS A 185 -12.84 13.91 -15.56
CA LYS A 185 -14.25 14.20 -15.30
C LYS A 185 -14.75 13.38 -14.13
N HIS A 186 -15.39 14.04 -13.18
CA HIS A 186 -15.99 13.38 -12.03
C HIS A 186 -17.15 12.47 -12.47
N ASN A 187 -17.12 11.20 -12.03
CA ASN A 187 -18.19 10.23 -12.24
C ASN A 187 -18.70 9.76 -10.86
N PRO A 188 -19.79 10.36 -10.33
CA PRO A 188 -20.32 10.00 -9.01
C PRO A 188 -20.70 8.52 -8.89
N ALA A 189 -21.17 7.90 -9.97
CA ALA A 189 -21.57 6.50 -9.95
C ALA A 189 -20.38 5.53 -9.76
N LEU A 190 -19.16 5.97 -10.11
CA LEU A 190 -17.96 5.17 -9.94
C LEU A 190 -17.65 4.91 -8.47
N ALA A 191 -17.90 5.89 -7.59
CA ALA A 191 -17.68 5.74 -6.14
C ALA A 191 -18.51 4.58 -5.56
N SER A 192 -19.81 4.54 -5.88
CA SER A 192 -20.70 3.46 -5.42
C SER A 192 -20.29 2.09 -5.97
N LYS A 193 -19.80 2.02 -7.21
CA LYS A 193 -19.31 0.77 -7.80
C LYS A 193 -18.02 0.28 -7.14
N LEU A 194 -17.07 1.17 -6.85
CA LEU A 194 -15.84 0.80 -6.12
C LEU A 194 -16.15 0.28 -4.72
N ILE A 195 -17.12 0.87 -4.02
CA ILE A 195 -17.59 0.35 -2.73
C ILE A 195 -18.18 -1.05 -2.87
N ALA A 196 -18.97 -1.31 -3.91
CA ALA A 196 -19.51 -2.64 -4.16
C ALA A 196 -18.40 -3.67 -4.43
N GLU A 197 -17.38 -3.31 -5.21
CA GLU A 197 -16.20 -4.15 -5.46
C GLU A 197 -15.40 -4.40 -4.17
N TYR A 198 -15.24 -3.38 -3.32
CA TYR A 198 -14.56 -3.50 -2.02
C TYR A 198 -15.29 -4.43 -1.04
N ARG A 199 -16.63 -4.47 -1.09
CA ARG A 199 -17.43 -5.31 -0.19
C ARG A 199 -17.58 -6.76 -0.67
N SER A 200 -17.15 -7.06 -1.90
CA SER A 200 -17.12 -8.39 -2.48
C SER A 200 -16.31 -9.38 -1.63
N ASP A 201 -16.65 -10.67 -1.74
CA ASP A 201 -15.88 -11.76 -1.12
C ASP A 201 -14.62 -12.12 -1.94
N SER A 202 -14.50 -11.61 -3.17
CA SER A 202 -13.32 -11.82 -4.01
C SER A 202 -12.19 -10.88 -3.60
N TRP A 203 -11.10 -11.44 -3.05
CA TRP A 203 -9.90 -10.67 -2.69
C TRP A 203 -9.37 -9.83 -3.84
N GLY A 204 -9.43 -10.33 -5.09
CA GLY A 204 -9.01 -9.56 -6.27
C GLY A 204 -9.85 -8.31 -6.52
N LYS A 205 -11.17 -8.39 -6.27
CA LYS A 205 -12.09 -7.24 -6.35
C LYS A 205 -11.81 -6.23 -5.24
N VAL A 206 -11.59 -6.70 -4.01
CA VAL A 206 -11.18 -5.87 -2.85
C VAL A 206 -9.88 -5.13 -3.15
N TYR A 207 -8.84 -5.86 -3.55
CA TYR A 207 -7.53 -5.31 -3.87
C TYR A 207 -7.64 -4.22 -4.95
N SER A 208 -8.34 -4.52 -6.04
CA SER A 208 -8.51 -3.60 -7.16
C SER A 208 -9.28 -2.35 -6.75
N ALA A 209 -10.34 -2.49 -5.95
CA ALA A 209 -11.13 -1.37 -5.47
C ALA A 209 -10.28 -0.39 -4.65
N VAL A 210 -9.43 -0.90 -3.76
CA VAL A 210 -8.54 -0.05 -2.94
C VAL A 210 -7.50 0.65 -3.80
N VAL A 211 -6.81 -0.06 -4.70
CA VAL A 211 -5.78 0.56 -5.57
C VAL A 211 -6.40 1.58 -6.54
N MET A 212 -7.59 1.28 -7.07
CA MET A 212 -8.33 2.23 -7.92
C MET A 212 -8.81 3.45 -7.14
N ALA A 213 -9.33 3.27 -5.94
CA ALA A 213 -9.69 4.38 -5.05
C ALA A 213 -8.46 5.24 -4.71
N ALA A 214 -7.32 4.60 -4.46
CA ALA A 214 -6.04 5.26 -4.23
C ALA A 214 -5.49 5.96 -5.49
N ALA A 215 -5.99 5.64 -6.69
CA ALA A 215 -5.65 6.33 -7.93
C ALA A 215 -6.62 7.47 -8.27
N ALA A 216 -7.89 7.33 -7.91
CA ALA A 216 -8.97 8.23 -8.27
C ALA A 216 -8.85 9.63 -7.64
N THR A 217 -9.73 10.55 -8.04
CA THR A 217 -9.88 11.84 -7.35
C THR A 217 -10.25 11.65 -5.87
N PRO A 218 -9.93 12.65 -5.00
CA PRO A 218 -10.21 12.58 -3.57
C PRO A 218 -11.67 12.19 -3.27
N GLU A 219 -12.63 12.65 -4.07
CA GLU A 219 -14.06 12.45 -3.85
C GLU A 219 -14.53 11.03 -4.20
N ILE A 220 -13.94 10.40 -5.22
CA ILE A 220 -14.41 9.09 -5.72
C ILE A 220 -13.89 7.95 -4.86
N GLY A 221 -12.64 8.02 -4.43
CA GLY A 221 -11.99 6.94 -3.68
C GLY A 221 -12.23 6.99 -2.17
N LYS A 222 -12.59 8.16 -1.62
CA LYS A 222 -12.54 8.41 -0.17
C LYS A 222 -13.23 7.35 0.67
N ASP A 223 -14.46 6.97 0.34
CA ASP A 223 -15.24 6.07 1.19
C ASP A 223 -14.63 4.66 1.22
N VAL A 224 -14.07 4.19 0.10
CA VAL A 224 -13.36 2.90 0.02
C VAL A 224 -12.12 2.94 0.91
N LEU A 225 -11.37 4.04 0.83
CA LEU A 225 -10.15 4.20 1.61
C LEU A 225 -10.46 4.29 3.10
N ILE A 226 -11.51 5.03 3.50
CA ILE A 226 -11.97 5.12 4.89
C ILE A 226 -12.41 3.74 5.39
N GLU A 227 -13.20 2.99 4.61
CA GLU A 227 -13.64 1.65 5.00
C GLU A 227 -12.45 0.70 5.16
N MET A 228 -11.45 0.78 4.26
CA MET A 228 -10.23 -0.01 4.33
C MET A 228 -9.39 0.28 5.58
N VAL A 229 -9.18 1.55 5.95
CA VAL A 229 -8.41 1.90 7.15
C VAL A 229 -9.20 1.72 8.45
N SER A 230 -10.53 1.74 8.37
CA SER A 230 -11.43 1.49 9.51
C SER A 230 -11.74 0.01 9.72
N VAL A 231 -11.06 -0.90 9.02
CA VAL A 231 -11.35 -2.33 9.07
C VAL A 231 -11.13 -2.87 10.48
N LYS A 232 -12.22 -3.36 11.10
CA LYS A 232 -12.20 -3.97 12.44
C LYS A 232 -12.10 -5.49 12.40
N ASP A 233 -12.39 -6.08 11.24
CA ASP A 233 -12.27 -7.52 11.02
C ASP A 233 -10.84 -7.88 10.60
N ARG A 234 -10.14 -8.61 11.48
CA ARG A 234 -8.78 -9.09 11.22
C ARG A 234 -8.69 -9.94 9.95
N LYS A 235 -9.75 -10.65 9.55
CA LYS A 235 -9.75 -11.49 8.33
C LYS A 235 -9.70 -10.67 7.05
N ARG A 236 -10.16 -9.42 7.10
CA ARG A 236 -10.16 -8.48 5.96
C ARG A 236 -8.99 -7.49 6.02
N PHE A 237 -8.20 -7.50 7.09
CA PHE A 237 -7.02 -6.66 7.20
C PHE A 237 -5.87 -7.22 6.36
N ASP A 238 -5.50 -6.46 5.33
CA ASP A 238 -4.28 -6.65 4.57
C ASP A 238 -3.38 -5.42 4.79
N LEU A 239 -2.16 -5.64 5.28
CA LEU A 239 -1.25 -4.56 5.62
C LEU A 239 -0.83 -3.75 4.39
N HIS A 240 -0.68 -4.38 3.23
CA HIS A 240 -0.30 -3.67 2.01
C HIS A 240 -1.46 -2.78 1.53
N LEU A 241 -2.68 -3.30 1.50
CA LEU A 241 -3.87 -2.50 1.17
C LEU A 241 -4.11 -1.37 2.17
N TYR A 242 -3.85 -1.62 3.45
CA TYR A 242 -3.89 -0.58 4.47
C TYR A 242 -2.88 0.54 4.15
N CYS A 243 -1.63 0.21 3.84
CA CYS A 243 -0.63 1.23 3.52
C CYS A 243 -0.98 2.03 2.27
N VAL A 244 -1.49 1.38 1.22
CA VAL A 244 -1.99 2.04 0.00
C VAL A 244 -3.14 2.99 0.34
N ALA A 245 -4.10 2.54 1.15
CA ALA A 245 -5.23 3.37 1.55
C ALA A 245 -4.82 4.55 2.43
N ALA A 246 -3.90 4.30 3.37
CA ALA A 246 -3.42 5.30 4.30
C ALA A 246 -2.63 6.42 3.61
N GLU A 247 -1.70 6.05 2.71
CA GLU A 247 -0.97 7.03 1.89
C GLU A 247 -1.95 7.88 1.09
N ALA A 248 -2.90 7.25 0.40
CA ALA A 248 -3.82 7.97 -0.47
C ALA A 248 -4.73 8.91 0.32
N LEU A 249 -5.18 8.52 1.51
CA LEU A 249 -5.96 9.39 2.41
C LEU A 249 -5.13 10.59 2.85
N ALA A 250 -3.90 10.36 3.33
CA ALA A 250 -3.02 11.43 3.79
C ALA A 250 -2.70 12.43 2.66
N ALA A 251 -2.28 11.92 1.50
CA ALA A 251 -1.87 12.73 0.36
C ALA A 251 -3.04 13.52 -0.27
N LYS A 252 -4.25 12.95 -0.31
CA LYS A 252 -5.39 13.54 -1.05
C LYS A 252 -6.37 14.30 -0.18
N GLN A 253 -6.48 13.97 1.10
CA GLN A 253 -7.44 14.60 2.02
C GLN A 253 -6.74 15.48 3.07
N GLY A 254 -5.40 15.52 3.08
CA GLY A 254 -4.59 16.31 4.02
C GLY A 254 -4.96 16.00 5.47
N ASP A 255 -5.15 17.05 6.27
CA ASP A 255 -5.51 16.94 7.69
C ASP A 255 -6.77 16.08 7.94
N LYS A 256 -7.77 16.12 7.04
CA LYS A 256 -8.98 15.29 7.19
C LYS A 256 -8.68 13.80 7.02
N GLY A 257 -7.78 13.47 6.09
CA GLY A 257 -7.30 12.09 5.89
C GLY A 257 -6.50 11.61 7.09
N LEU A 258 -5.59 12.44 7.58
CA LEU A 258 -4.78 12.13 8.76
C LEU A 258 -5.63 11.90 10.02
N ARG A 259 -6.68 12.71 10.24
CA ARG A 259 -7.64 12.48 11.33
C ARG A 259 -8.32 11.12 11.23
N ALA A 260 -8.82 10.76 10.04
CA ALA A 260 -9.43 9.45 9.82
C ALA A 260 -8.47 8.29 10.12
N LEU A 261 -7.17 8.45 9.83
CA LEU A 261 -6.13 7.48 10.16
C LEU A 261 -5.87 7.39 11.66
N LEU A 262 -5.73 8.53 12.34
CA LEU A 262 -5.50 8.60 13.79
C LEU A 262 -6.65 7.95 14.57
N ASP A 263 -7.89 8.14 14.12
CA ASP A 263 -9.08 7.53 14.72
C ASP A 263 -9.13 6.00 14.55
N ASN A 264 -8.50 5.48 13.49
CA ASN A 264 -8.66 4.10 13.05
C ASN A 264 -7.37 3.28 13.00
N ILE A 265 -6.31 3.67 13.74
CA ILE A 265 -5.06 2.90 13.79
C ILE A 265 -5.36 1.43 14.20
N PRO A 266 -5.18 0.44 13.29
CA PRO A 266 -5.49 -0.95 13.58
C PRO A 266 -4.66 -1.49 14.75
N GLN A 267 -5.30 -2.21 15.65
CA GLN A 267 -4.67 -2.81 16.85
C GLN A 267 -4.67 -4.33 16.79
N PHE A 268 -4.39 -4.91 15.62
CA PHE A 268 -4.29 -6.35 15.48
C PHE A 268 -2.93 -6.86 15.99
N LEU A 269 -2.94 -7.96 16.74
CA LEU A 269 -1.72 -8.64 17.19
C LEU A 269 -0.80 -8.96 15.99
N GLY A 270 0.46 -8.54 16.07
CA GLY A 270 1.51 -8.77 15.07
C GLY A 270 1.62 -7.71 13.95
N THR A 271 0.62 -6.84 13.76
CA THR A 271 0.64 -5.80 12.69
C THR A 271 0.33 -4.39 13.19
N GLY A 272 -0.27 -4.24 14.38
CA GLY A 272 -0.66 -2.94 14.92
C GLY A 272 0.50 -1.95 15.06
N ARG A 273 1.71 -2.44 15.38
CA ARG A 273 2.92 -1.59 15.45
C ARG A 273 3.35 -1.04 14.09
N ILE A 274 3.19 -1.80 13.00
CA ILE A 274 3.53 -1.32 11.65
C ILE A 274 2.48 -0.31 11.18
N ALA A 275 1.21 -0.62 11.37
CA ALA A 275 0.12 0.28 11.00
C ALA A 275 0.19 1.62 11.76
N GLU A 276 0.56 1.57 13.04
CA GLU A 276 0.87 2.74 13.86
C GLU A 276 2.05 3.55 13.28
N SER A 277 3.19 2.91 13.00
CA SER A 277 4.36 3.58 12.42
C SER A 277 4.02 4.24 11.08
N VAL A 278 3.24 3.57 10.22
CA VAL A 278 2.79 4.15 8.94
C VAL A 278 1.98 5.42 9.18
N VAL A 279 1.01 5.40 10.10
CA VAL A 279 0.17 6.58 10.36
C VAL A 279 0.99 7.75 10.88
N PHE A 280 1.91 7.51 11.83
CA PHE A 280 2.74 8.58 12.37
C PHE A 280 3.80 9.08 11.38
N ASP A 281 4.33 8.23 10.50
CA ASP A 281 5.21 8.66 9.40
C ASP A 281 4.45 9.53 8.38
N LEU A 282 3.20 9.18 8.08
CA LEU A 282 2.32 9.99 7.24
C LEU A 282 1.93 11.32 7.91
N VAL A 283 1.71 11.35 9.24
CA VAL A 283 1.51 12.61 9.99
C VAL A 283 2.76 13.47 9.93
N ALA A 284 3.95 12.89 10.09
CA ALA A 284 5.20 13.64 9.97
C ALA A 284 5.41 14.22 8.56
N THR A 285 4.94 13.51 7.55
CA THR A 285 5.16 13.85 6.13
C THR A 285 4.13 14.86 5.60
N TYR A 286 2.85 14.68 5.95
CA TYR A 286 1.73 15.44 5.40
C TYR A 286 1.03 16.35 6.41
N GLY A 287 1.34 16.22 7.70
CA GLY A 287 0.66 16.92 8.77
C GLY A 287 0.97 18.42 8.78
N THR A 288 -0.03 19.19 9.21
CA THR A 288 0.10 20.62 9.49
C THR A 288 -0.15 20.90 10.98
N GLU A 289 0.03 22.13 11.43
CA GLU A 289 -0.32 22.54 12.80
C GLU A 289 -1.78 22.22 13.19
N ASN A 290 -2.69 22.05 12.22
CA ASN A 290 -4.09 21.73 12.48
C ASN A 290 -4.34 20.29 12.96
N VAL A 291 -3.39 19.37 12.77
CA VAL A 291 -3.50 17.96 13.21
C VAL A 291 -2.89 17.74 14.59
N VAL A 292 -2.12 18.69 15.11
CA VAL A 292 -1.47 18.61 16.42
C VAL A 292 -2.48 18.36 17.56
N PRO A 293 -3.65 19.03 17.62
CA PRO A 293 -4.64 18.76 18.66
C PRO A 293 -5.19 17.32 18.60
N ASP A 294 -5.36 16.77 17.40
CA ASP A 294 -5.86 15.41 17.20
C ASP A 294 -4.85 14.37 17.67
N VAL A 295 -3.56 14.59 17.35
CA VAL A 295 -2.45 13.76 17.84
C VAL A 295 -2.37 13.80 19.38
N ALA A 296 -2.48 14.98 19.99
CA ALA A 296 -2.47 15.12 21.45
C ALA A 296 -3.69 14.42 22.10
N ALA A 297 -4.88 14.57 21.51
CA ALA A 297 -6.09 13.89 21.98
C ALA A 297 -5.96 12.36 21.90
N LEU A 298 -5.39 11.84 20.81
CA LEU A 298 -5.11 10.42 20.64
C LEU A 298 -4.18 9.90 21.75
N VAL A 299 -3.07 10.58 22.03
CA VAL A 299 -2.14 10.15 23.09
C VAL A 299 -2.79 10.19 24.47
N LYS A 300 -3.64 11.18 24.74
CA LYS A 300 -4.40 11.24 26.01
C LYS A 300 -5.28 10.01 26.19
N GLN A 301 -5.91 9.53 25.12
CA GLN A 301 -6.74 8.31 25.13
C GLN A 301 -5.89 7.04 25.13
N LYS A 302 -4.76 7.04 24.42
CA LYS A 302 -3.86 5.91 24.21
C LYS A 302 -2.41 6.31 24.51
N PRO A 303 -2.00 6.32 25.79
CA PRO A 303 -0.68 6.79 26.21
C PRO A 303 0.50 6.05 25.57
N ALA A 304 0.29 4.80 25.12
CA ALA A 304 1.32 4.00 24.45
C ALA A 304 1.85 4.67 23.15
N PHE A 305 1.10 5.57 22.54
CA PHE A 305 1.50 6.28 21.31
C PHE A 305 2.32 7.54 21.55
N ALA A 306 2.60 7.92 22.81
CA ALA A 306 3.21 9.20 23.15
C ALA A 306 4.53 9.46 22.43
N VAL A 307 5.37 8.43 22.30
CA VAL A 307 6.68 8.54 21.68
C VAL A 307 6.55 8.67 20.18
N SER A 308 5.76 7.79 19.54
CA SER A 308 5.45 7.83 18.11
C SER A 308 4.87 9.18 17.69
N ALA A 309 3.92 9.68 18.48
CA ALA A 309 3.30 10.98 18.31
C ALA A 309 4.32 12.12 18.42
N ALA A 310 5.19 12.12 19.43
CA ALA A 310 6.20 13.16 19.59
C ALA A 310 7.21 13.19 18.43
N PHE A 311 7.58 12.03 17.88
CA PHE A 311 8.42 11.95 16.68
C PHE A 311 7.70 12.50 15.45
N ALA A 312 6.44 12.12 15.23
CA ALA A 312 5.65 12.62 14.12
C ALA A 312 5.48 14.14 14.17
N LEU A 313 5.17 14.67 15.36
CA LEU A 313 5.09 16.10 15.61
C LEU A 313 6.44 16.79 15.32
N GLY A 314 7.58 16.15 15.57
CA GLY A 314 8.89 16.67 15.22
C GLY A 314 9.11 16.95 13.72
N GLY A 315 8.31 16.34 12.84
CA GLY A 315 8.26 16.63 11.41
C GLY A 315 7.34 17.80 11.03
N ILE A 316 6.48 18.25 11.94
CA ILE A 316 5.57 19.37 11.73
C ILE A 316 6.21 20.65 12.27
N GLU A 317 6.43 21.62 11.38
CA GLU A 317 6.97 22.92 11.77
C GLU A 317 5.90 23.78 12.45
N GLY A 318 6.16 24.21 13.69
CA GLY A 318 5.36 25.23 14.36
C GLY A 318 5.38 25.16 15.87
N GLU A 319 4.80 26.19 16.49
CA GLU A 319 4.84 26.38 17.94
C GLU A 319 3.87 25.45 18.69
N SER A 320 2.76 25.07 18.08
CA SER A 320 1.83 24.13 18.72
C SER A 320 2.43 22.73 18.73
N SER A 321 3.07 22.32 17.63
CA SER A 321 3.79 21.05 17.57
C SER A 321 4.91 20.98 18.62
N ARG A 322 5.74 22.02 18.73
CA ARG A 322 6.80 22.09 19.76
C ARG A 322 6.26 21.95 21.18
N ARG A 323 5.22 22.72 21.52
CA ARG A 323 4.60 22.65 22.85
C ARG A 323 4.00 21.28 23.13
N ALA A 324 3.40 20.64 22.12
CA ALA A 324 2.91 19.28 22.25
C ALA A 324 4.05 18.28 22.51
N ILE A 325 5.18 18.37 21.79
CA ILE A 325 6.37 17.53 22.05
C ILE A 325 6.85 17.69 23.49
N VAL A 326 7.01 18.92 23.97
CA VAL A 326 7.42 19.20 25.35
C VAL A 326 6.41 18.66 26.35
N SER A 327 5.11 18.81 26.10
CA SER A 327 4.06 18.28 26.97
C SER A 327 4.04 16.75 27.01
N LEU A 328 4.27 16.09 25.88
CA LEU A 328 4.25 14.63 25.76
C LEU A 328 5.50 14.00 26.37
N LEU A 329 6.67 14.54 26.03
CA LEU A 329 7.96 13.99 26.46
C LEU A 329 8.46 14.58 27.79
N GLY A 330 7.82 15.63 28.31
CA GLY A 330 8.12 16.20 29.63
C GLY A 330 7.45 15.47 30.79
N ASP A 331 6.45 14.63 30.52
CA ASP A 331 5.78 13.82 31.53
C ASP A 331 6.64 12.59 31.90
N LYS A 332 7.31 12.68 33.06
CA LYS A 332 8.16 11.62 33.60
C LYS A 332 7.40 10.30 33.84
N GLN A 333 6.10 10.35 34.16
CA GLN A 333 5.31 9.12 34.35
C GLN A 333 4.99 8.45 33.01
N LEU A 334 4.76 9.23 31.97
CA LEU A 334 4.54 8.74 30.61
C LEU A 334 5.81 8.10 30.04
N ILE A 335 6.97 8.74 30.26
CA ILE A 335 8.29 8.18 29.94
C ILE A 335 8.50 6.84 30.65
N GLN A 336 8.29 6.77 31.96
CA GLN A 336 8.46 5.53 32.74
C GLN A 336 7.49 4.42 32.33
N LYS A 337 6.26 4.76 31.93
CA LYS A 337 5.30 3.78 31.38
C LYS A 337 5.77 3.25 30.03
N THR A 338 6.30 4.13 29.18
CA THR A 338 6.79 3.76 27.85
C THR A 338 8.08 2.93 27.93
N GLU A 339 8.98 3.24 28.87
CA GLU A 339 10.18 2.48 29.19
C GLU A 339 9.90 1.01 29.50
N LYS A 340 8.79 0.72 30.19
CA LYS A 340 8.44 -0.63 30.64
C LYS A 340 7.86 -1.52 29.55
N ILE A 341 7.39 -0.94 28.44
CA ILE A 341 6.69 -1.65 27.36
C ILE A 341 7.48 -1.68 26.06
N SER A 342 8.68 -1.10 26.04
CA SER A 342 9.42 -0.79 24.83
C SER A 342 10.86 -1.33 24.92
N ASP A 343 11.08 -2.53 24.36
CA ASP A 343 12.40 -3.19 24.28
C ASP A 343 13.38 -2.37 23.42
N GLY A 344 14.53 -1.94 23.98
CA GLY A 344 15.49 -1.05 23.31
C GLY A 344 15.35 0.45 23.65
N TRP A 345 14.67 0.79 24.76
CA TRP A 345 14.50 2.20 25.19
C TRP A 345 15.81 2.97 25.36
N SER A 346 16.87 2.33 25.85
CA SER A 346 18.18 2.97 26.11
C SER A 346 18.77 3.64 24.87
N GLN A 347 18.63 3.03 23.69
CA GLN A 347 19.08 3.60 22.41
C GLN A 347 18.15 4.72 21.91
N ARG A 348 16.89 4.72 22.35
CA ARG A 348 15.85 5.70 21.95
C ARG A 348 15.86 6.95 22.79
N ARG A 349 16.26 6.84 24.06
CA ARG A 349 16.36 7.95 25.02
C ARG A 349 17.22 9.10 24.49
N GLU A 350 18.35 8.80 23.85
CA GLU A 350 19.23 9.81 23.27
C GLU A 350 18.54 10.66 22.18
N ARG A 351 17.73 10.04 21.31
CA ARG A 351 16.99 10.76 20.26
C ARG A 351 15.78 11.53 20.81
N VAL A 352 15.11 10.98 21.83
CA VAL A 352 14.07 11.68 22.59
C VAL A 352 14.65 12.94 23.23
N ASP A 353 15.83 12.84 23.84
CA ASP A 353 16.54 13.97 24.42
C ASP A 353 16.96 15.00 23.36
N VAL A 354 17.36 14.57 22.16
CA VAL A 354 17.65 15.47 21.02
C VAL A 354 16.38 16.21 20.57
N LEU A 355 15.24 15.52 20.43
CA LEU A 355 13.97 16.16 20.07
C LEU A 355 13.50 17.15 21.13
N LEU A 356 13.57 16.77 22.41
CA LEU A 356 13.27 17.66 23.53
C LEU A 356 14.19 18.89 23.50
N LYS A 357 15.50 18.71 23.33
CA LYS A 357 16.45 19.82 23.19
C LYS A 357 16.13 20.70 21.99
N LYS A 358 15.78 20.14 20.83
CA LYS A 358 15.40 20.90 19.63
C LYS A 358 14.11 21.70 19.85
N ALA A 359 13.11 21.11 20.48
CA ALA A 359 11.86 21.77 20.82
C ALA A 359 12.06 22.90 21.84
N LEU A 360 12.96 22.71 22.82
CA LEU A 360 13.27 23.71 23.85
C LEU A 360 14.20 24.84 23.36
N SER A 361 15.23 24.53 22.55
CA SER A 361 16.24 25.50 22.09
C SER A 361 15.75 26.46 21.00
N SER A 362 14.69 26.11 20.28
CA SER A 362 14.04 27.01 19.33
C SER A 362 13.16 28.07 20.03
N HIS A 363 12.97 27.96 21.35
CA HIS A 363 12.20 28.91 22.15
C HIS A 363 13.00 30.18 22.50
N ASP A 364 14.33 30.09 22.57
CA ASP A 364 15.22 31.19 22.97
C ASP A 364 15.54 32.19 21.84
N GLY A 365 15.08 31.93 20.61
CA GLY A 365 15.39 32.75 19.43
C GLY A 365 14.39 33.85 19.09
N ASN A 366 13.23 33.93 19.76
CA ASN A 366 12.13 34.82 19.37
C ASN A 366 11.59 35.72 20.50
N SER A 367 12.36 35.89 21.57
CA SER A 367 12.13 36.94 22.57
C SER A 367 13.08 38.12 22.33
N ARG A 368 12.83 38.88 21.26
CA ARG A 368 13.26 40.28 21.12
C ARG A 368 12.21 41.09 20.39
#